data_AF-A0A957M6N8-F1
#
_entry.id   AF-A0A957M6N8-F1
#
_cell.length_a   1.000
_cell.length_b   1.000
_cell.length_c   1.000
_cell.angle_alpha   90.00
_cell.angle_beta   90.00
_cell.angle_gamma   90.00
#
_symmetry.space_group_name_H-M   'P 1'
#
loop_
_entity.id
_entity.type
_entity.pdbx_description
1 polymer ?
#
loop_
_entity_poly.entity_id
_entity_poly.type
_entity_poly.pdbx_seq_one_letter_code
_entity_poly.pdbx_strand_id
1 'polypeptide(L)'
;LERVTSDIEEAISGASHVFVVTQAIAHEMVADLCAPHVEAGQTYVIFPGSGGSLVFANSFRAAGVLDGVFLAETVTLPYSCRIREPGWVNVHAGPGVREIIGVFPARA
;
A
#
# COMPACT_ATOMS: atom_id res chain seq x y z
N LEU A 1 -18.51 7.58 1.78
CA LEU A 1 -17.67 6.42 2.14
C LEU A 1 -18.59 5.25 2.32
N GLU A 2 -18.36 4.16 1.59
CA GLU A 2 -19.18 2.95 1.72
C GLU A 2 -18.74 2.10 2.93
N ARG A 3 -17.48 2.20 3.36
CA ARG A 3 -16.93 1.50 4.53
C ARG A 3 -15.72 2.25 5.12
N VAL A 4 -15.58 2.21 6.45
CA VAL A 4 -14.39 2.62 7.22
C VAL A 4 -14.26 1.64 8.39
N THR A 5 -13.11 1.00 8.54
CA THR A 5 -12.94 -0.10 9.49
C THR A 5 -11.50 -0.18 10.00
N SER A 6 -11.33 -0.79 11.17
CA SER A 6 -10.03 -1.17 11.74
C SER A 6 -9.71 -2.65 11.52
N ASP A 7 -10.60 -3.41 10.90
CA ASP A 7 -10.39 -4.80 10.51
C ASP A 7 -9.73 -4.84 9.12
N ILE A 8 -8.55 -5.46 9.03
CA ILE A 8 -7.77 -5.50 7.79
C ILE A 8 -8.41 -6.40 6.73
N GLU A 9 -9.05 -7.49 7.12
CA GLU A 9 -9.76 -8.40 6.22
C GLU A 9 -10.92 -7.65 5.56
N GLU A 10 -11.74 -6.98 6.37
CA GLU A 10 -12.88 -6.21 5.88
C GLU A 10 -12.46 -5.04 4.95
N ALA A 11 -11.26 -4.49 5.19
CA ALA A 11 -10.70 -3.39 4.40
C ALA A 11 -10.19 -3.84 3.02
N ILE A 12 -9.62 -5.06 2.91
CA ILE A 12 -8.94 -5.50 1.67
C ILE A 12 -9.72 -6.56 0.88
N SER A 13 -10.71 -7.25 1.45
CA SER A 13 -11.43 -8.31 0.76
C SER A 13 -12.14 -7.79 -0.49
N GLY A 14 -11.93 -8.48 -1.63
CA GLY A 14 -12.45 -8.12 -2.94
C GLY A 14 -11.83 -6.85 -3.56
N ALA A 15 -10.87 -6.19 -2.91
CA ALA A 15 -10.23 -5.01 -3.45
C ALA A 15 -9.24 -5.39 -4.56
N SER A 16 -9.37 -4.82 -5.76
CA SER A 16 -8.36 -5.01 -6.83
C SER A 16 -7.05 -4.29 -6.54
N HIS A 17 -7.10 -3.17 -5.81
CA HIS A 17 -5.96 -2.33 -5.48
C HIS A 17 -6.00 -1.93 -4.01
N VAL A 18 -4.88 -2.11 -3.31
CA VAL A 18 -4.71 -1.75 -1.90
C VAL A 18 -3.62 -0.66 -1.81
N PHE A 19 -4.01 0.54 -1.37
CA PHE A 19 -3.10 1.67 -1.22
C PHE A 19 -2.58 1.71 0.21
N VAL A 20 -1.29 1.42 0.38
CA VAL A 20 -0.62 1.44 1.69
C VAL A 20 0.02 2.80 1.89
N VAL A 21 -0.61 3.64 2.71
CA VAL A 21 -0.20 5.04 2.94
C VAL A 21 0.33 5.19 4.37
N THR A 22 1.36 4.42 4.69
CA THR A 22 1.99 4.38 6.02
C THR A 22 3.46 4.79 5.95
N GLN A 23 4.10 4.94 7.13
CA GLN A 23 5.54 5.20 7.19
C GLN A 23 6.31 3.90 6.97
N ALA A 24 7.53 4.00 6.42
CA ALA A 24 8.38 2.84 6.13
C ALA A 24 8.57 1.88 7.32
N ILE A 25 8.67 2.42 8.53
CA ILE A 25 8.81 1.64 9.77
C ILE A 25 7.60 0.74 10.07
N ALA A 26 6.45 0.99 9.45
CA ALA A 26 5.21 0.23 9.63
C ALA A 26 4.95 -0.77 8.49
N HIS A 27 5.76 -0.80 7.43
CA HIS A 27 5.47 -1.63 6.26
C HIS A 27 5.44 -3.13 6.60
N GLU A 28 6.36 -3.61 7.43
CA GLU A 28 6.39 -5.03 7.84
C GLU A 28 5.12 -5.40 8.62
N MET A 29 4.76 -4.60 9.63
CA MET A 29 3.53 -4.78 10.39
C MET A 29 2.28 -4.81 9.49
N VAL A 30 2.17 -3.88 8.53
CA VAL A 30 1.03 -3.84 7.62
C VAL A 30 1.03 -5.03 6.66
N ALA A 31 2.19 -5.43 6.15
CA ALA A 31 2.30 -6.61 5.29
C ALA A 31 1.85 -7.87 6.04
N ASP A 32 2.31 -8.07 7.27
CA ASP A 32 1.94 -9.21 8.10
C ASP A 32 0.45 -9.23 8.46
N LEU A 33 -0.16 -8.05 8.68
CA LEU A 33 -1.60 -7.93 8.87
C LEU A 33 -2.39 -8.30 7.62
N CYS A 34 -1.91 -7.92 6.43
CA CYS A 34 -2.56 -8.25 5.17
C CYS A 34 -2.42 -9.73 4.79
N ALA A 35 -1.26 -10.33 5.06
CA ALA A 35 -0.85 -11.64 4.52
C ALA A 35 -1.91 -12.77 4.66
N PRO A 36 -2.64 -12.93 5.78
CA PRO A 36 -3.64 -13.99 5.91
C PRO A 36 -4.88 -13.81 5.02
N HIS A 37 -5.09 -12.62 4.47
CA HIS A 37 -6.31 -12.22 3.77
C HIS A 37 -6.04 -11.81 2.31
N VAL A 38 -4.83 -12.08 1.81
CA VAL A 38 -4.43 -11.77 0.44
C VAL A 38 -5.21 -12.62 -0.56
N GLU A 39 -5.74 -11.98 -1.58
CA GLU A 39 -6.40 -12.61 -2.72
C GLU A 39 -5.51 -12.51 -3.97
N ALA A 40 -5.50 -13.55 -4.80
CA ALA A 40 -4.76 -13.52 -6.07
C ALA A 40 -5.33 -12.44 -7.01
N GLY A 41 -4.46 -11.72 -7.69
CA GLY A 41 -4.81 -10.61 -8.58
C GLY A 41 -4.81 -9.23 -7.89
N GLN A 42 -4.65 -9.18 -6.57
CA GLN A 42 -4.52 -7.91 -5.85
C GLN A 42 -3.23 -7.18 -6.19
N THR A 43 -3.31 -5.86 -6.27
CA THR A 43 -2.15 -4.98 -6.41
C THR A 43 -1.99 -4.11 -5.18
N TYR A 44 -0.87 -4.24 -4.48
CA TYR A 44 -0.52 -3.38 -3.34
C TYR A 44 0.38 -2.24 -3.83
N VAL A 45 -0.04 -0.99 -3.60
CA VAL A 45 0.73 0.20 -3.97
C VAL A 45 1.15 0.95 -2.71
N ILE A 46 2.46 1.00 -2.45
CA ILE A 46 3.05 1.54 -1.22
C ILE A 46 3.50 3.00 -1.42
N PHE A 47 3.07 3.89 -0.52
CA PHE A 47 3.35 5.33 -0.55
C PHE A 47 3.82 5.86 0.82
N PRO A 48 5.03 6.45 0.89
CA PRO A 48 6.16 6.24 -0.01
C PRO A 48 6.70 4.81 0.11
N GLY A 49 7.33 4.30 -0.94
CA GLY A 49 7.83 2.94 -1.00
C GLY A 49 8.98 2.66 -0.05
N SER A 50 10.11 3.35 -0.22
CA SER A 50 11.34 3.14 0.57
C SER A 50 11.75 1.66 0.73
N GLY A 51 11.52 0.82 -0.28
CA GLY A 51 11.77 -0.63 -0.24
C GLY A 51 10.61 -1.45 0.36
N GLY A 52 9.47 -0.83 0.62
CA GLY A 52 8.25 -1.45 1.13
C GLY A 52 7.75 -2.57 0.23
N SER A 53 7.92 -2.45 -1.10
CA SER A 53 7.60 -3.55 -2.02
C SER A 53 8.37 -4.83 -1.70
N LEU A 54 9.65 -4.73 -1.30
CA LEU A 54 10.47 -5.88 -0.92
C LEU A 54 10.09 -6.44 0.45
N VAL A 55 9.71 -5.58 1.39
CA VAL A 55 9.20 -5.98 2.72
C VAL A 55 7.90 -6.77 2.56
N PHE A 56 6.95 -6.25 1.77
CA PHE A 56 5.70 -6.94 1.45
C PHE A 56 5.96 -8.26 0.73
N ALA A 57 6.84 -8.27 -0.29
CA ALA A 57 7.23 -9.49 -0.99
C ALA A 57 7.78 -10.55 -0.03
N ASN A 58 8.60 -10.14 0.94
CA ASN A 58 9.16 -11.06 1.92
C ASN A 58 8.09 -11.67 2.83
N SER A 59 7.20 -10.84 3.39
CA SER A 59 6.10 -11.28 4.24
C SER A 59 5.13 -12.20 3.49
N PHE A 60 4.67 -11.78 2.31
CA PHE A 60 3.73 -12.57 1.49
C PHE A 60 4.35 -13.88 1.02
N ARG A 61 5.64 -13.90 0.70
CA ARG A 61 6.35 -15.14 0.38
C ARG A 61 6.45 -16.07 1.57
N ALA A 62 6.72 -15.54 2.78
CA ALA A 62 6.77 -16.35 4.00
C ALA A 62 5.40 -16.95 4.33
N ALA A 63 4.31 -16.23 4.03
CA ALA A 63 2.93 -16.70 4.17
C ALA A 63 2.43 -17.58 3.00
N GLY A 64 3.19 -17.71 1.91
CA GLY A 64 2.81 -18.50 0.74
C GLY A 64 1.72 -17.87 -0.14
N VAL A 65 1.54 -16.55 -0.06
CA VAL A 65 0.48 -15.79 -0.76
C VAL A 65 1.02 -14.78 -1.78
N LEU A 66 2.33 -14.78 -2.05
CA LEU A 66 2.93 -13.87 -3.02
C LEU A 66 2.52 -14.16 -4.47
N ASP A 67 2.21 -15.41 -4.78
CA ASP A 67 1.87 -15.82 -6.14
C ASP A 67 0.57 -15.16 -6.62
N GLY A 68 0.64 -14.48 -7.76
CA GLY A 68 -0.50 -13.75 -8.33
C GLY A 68 -0.75 -12.37 -7.73
N VAL A 69 0.11 -11.89 -6.82
CA VAL A 69 0.04 -10.53 -6.27
C VAL A 69 1.04 -9.61 -6.98
N PHE A 70 0.62 -8.38 -7.23
CA PHE A 70 1.50 -7.32 -7.74
C PHE A 70 1.82 -6.32 -6.63
N LEU A 71 3.08 -5.94 -6.53
CA LEU A 71 3.56 -4.95 -5.58
C LEU A 71 4.12 -3.78 -6.37
N ALA A 72 3.71 -2.57 -6.02
CA ALA A 72 4.19 -1.35 -6.62
C ALA A 72 4.56 -0.36 -5.52
N GLU A 73 5.55 0.49 -5.78
CA GLU A 73 5.93 1.50 -4.81
C GLU A 73 6.36 2.80 -5.47
N THR A 74 6.12 3.91 -4.78
CA THR A 74 6.48 5.25 -5.27
C THR A 74 7.68 5.81 -4.54
N VAL A 75 8.32 6.82 -5.14
CA VAL A 75 9.42 7.54 -4.49
C VAL A 75 8.92 8.44 -3.35
N THR A 76 7.73 9.03 -3.47
CA THR A 76 7.13 9.90 -2.44
C THR A 76 5.59 9.84 -2.47
N LEU A 77 4.92 10.55 -1.56
CA LEU A 77 3.48 10.78 -1.63
C LEU A 77 3.13 11.71 -2.81
N PRO A 78 2.01 11.48 -3.52
CA PRO A 78 1.62 12.28 -4.68
C PRO A 78 1.16 13.69 -4.33
N TYR A 79 1.06 14.05 -3.05
CA TYR A 79 0.63 15.38 -2.60
C TYR A 79 1.28 15.75 -1.27
N SER A 80 1.41 17.06 -1.05
CA SER A 80 1.74 17.60 0.28
C SER A 80 0.45 17.98 0.99
N CYS A 81 0.21 17.41 2.16
CA CYS A 81 -0.98 17.69 2.95
C CYS A 81 -0.69 17.77 4.45
N ARG A 82 -1.61 18.37 5.19
CA ARG A 82 -1.59 18.39 6.65
C ARG A 82 -3.01 18.27 7.20
N ILE A 83 -3.20 17.40 8.19
CA ILE A 83 -4.45 17.32 8.94
C ILE A 83 -4.72 18.64 9.65
N ARG A 84 -5.99 19.03 9.69
CA ARG A 84 -6.44 20.22 10.40
C ARG A 84 -7.28 19.85 11.61
N GLU A 85 -8.19 18.89 11.42
CA GLU A 85 -8.99 18.22 12.45
C GLU A 85 -9.38 16.82 11.95
N PRO A 86 -9.92 15.93 12.81
CA PRO A 86 -10.30 14.58 12.39
C PRO A 86 -11.26 14.60 11.19
N GLY A 87 -10.88 13.91 10.11
CA GLY A 87 -11.67 13.86 8.86
C GLY A 87 -11.51 15.07 7.94
N TRP A 88 -10.75 16.11 8.33
CA TRP A 88 -10.48 17.27 7.48
C TRP A 88 -8.97 17.48 7.26
N VAL A 89 -8.56 17.38 5.99
CA VAL A 89 -7.17 17.55 5.56
C VAL A 89 -7.06 18.75 4.63
N ASN A 90 -5.99 19.53 4.78
CA ASN A 90 -5.62 20.56 3.83
C ASN A 90 -4.56 20.01 2.88
N VAL A 91 -4.82 20.04 1.57
CA VAL A 91 -3.86 19.66 0.53
C VAL A 91 -3.23 20.94 -0.02
N HIS A 92 -1.93 21.10 0.21
CA HIS A 92 -1.20 22.34 -0.07
C HIS A 92 -0.72 22.44 -1.53
N ALA A 93 -0.28 21.33 -2.12
CA ALA A 93 0.20 21.28 -3.49
C ALA A 93 0.08 19.86 -4.05
N GLY A 94 -0.26 19.77 -5.35
CA GLY A 94 -0.09 18.56 -6.17
C GLY A 94 1.40 18.36 -6.51
N PRO A 95 1.77 17.23 -7.12
CA PRO A 95 3.17 16.87 -7.23
C PRO A 95 3.87 17.82 -8.21
N GLY A 96 4.85 18.58 -7.68
CA GLY A 96 5.89 19.22 -8.49
C GLY A 96 6.95 18.24 -9.00
N VAL A 97 6.76 16.93 -8.73
CA VAL A 97 7.70 15.84 -9.01
C VAL A 97 7.02 14.85 -9.95
N ARG A 98 7.72 14.39 -11.00
CA ARG A 98 7.27 13.23 -11.77
C ARG A 98 7.43 12.00 -10.89
N GLU A 99 6.32 11.45 -10.39
CA GLU A 99 6.33 10.20 -9.63
C GLU A 99 6.82 9.04 -10.51
N ILE A 100 7.85 8.35 -10.04
CA ILE A 100 8.34 7.12 -10.63
C ILE A 100 7.79 5.97 -9.79
N ILE A 101 7.27 4.95 -10.46
CA ILE A 101 6.68 3.78 -9.83
C ILE A 101 7.53 2.56 -10.18
N GLY A 102 8.05 1.88 -9.15
CA GLY A 102 8.65 0.56 -9.28
C GLY A 102 7.58 -0.53 -9.14
N VAL A 103 7.72 -1.65 -9.86
CA VAL A 103 6.75 -2.75 -9.84
C VAL A 103 7.47 -4.11 -9.71
N PHE A 104 6.89 -5.01 -8.92
CA PHE A 104 7.34 -6.37 -8.67
C PHE A 104 6.13 -7.35 -8.68
N PRO A 105 6.20 -8.51 -9.37
CA PRO A 105 7.21 -8.84 -10.37
C PRO A 105 7.10 -7.93 -11.60
N ALA A 106 8.18 -7.78 -12.36
CA ALA A 106 8.20 -6.91 -13.54
C ALA A 106 7.30 -7.40 -14.70
N ARG A 107 6.84 -8.66 -14.65
CA ARG A 107 5.94 -9.29 -15.63
C ARG A 107 4.99 -10.25 -14.90
N ALA A 108 3.75 -10.31 -15.39
CA ALA A 108 2.74 -11.30 -15.00
C ALA A 108 2.98 -12.64 -15.70
#